data_AF-A0A9E0QB97-F1
#
_entry.id   AF-A0A9E0QB97-F1
#
_cell.length_a   1.000
_cell.length_b   1.000
_cell.length_c   1.000
_cell.angle_alpha   90.00
_cell.angle_beta   90.00
_cell.angle_gamma   90.00
#
_symmetry.space_group_name_H-M   'P 1'
#
loop_
_entity.id
_entity.type
_entity.pdbx_description
1 polymer ?
#
loop_
_entity_poly.entity_id
_entity_poly.type
_entity_poly.pdbx_seq_one_letter_code
_entity_poly.pdbx_strand_id
1 'polypeptide(L)'
;MFASLLVSCGSDNDVVKVDNPFDPASELVDSVLRNKIVVISDLHLGNDLTYSENVKHLNRLNQFLNEVRASSTIKELVIAGDMFDEWYIPTRTNTYENKSQSDFILKTVAANKVIFDVINGIISDKKIKVTYIPGNHDMGFTPESIDLAMSGVNQARDKEENGLGTYNPDNYPEIAIEHGHRYDFFCNIAKDGADPNVKGTTFA
;
A
#
# COMPACT_ATOMS: atom_id res chain seq x y z
N MET A 1 5.91 -55.46 20.09
CA MET A 1 6.75 -54.68 21.03
C MET A 1 7.22 -53.46 20.26
N PHE A 2 6.54 -52.32 20.40
CA PHE A 2 6.85 -51.10 19.65
C PHE A 2 8.04 -50.41 20.33
N ALA A 3 9.13 -50.20 19.60
CA ALA A 3 10.27 -49.42 20.05
C ALA A 3 9.89 -47.93 19.99
N SER A 4 9.70 -47.31 21.14
CA SER A 4 9.56 -45.86 21.27
C SER A 4 10.94 -45.22 21.10
N LEU A 5 11.14 -44.50 20.00
CA LEU A 5 12.26 -43.58 19.84
C LEU A 5 11.97 -42.33 20.69
N LEU A 6 12.71 -42.20 21.79
CA LEU A 6 12.81 -40.96 22.55
C LEU A 6 13.84 -40.07 21.86
N VAL A 7 13.39 -38.99 21.21
CA VAL A 7 14.28 -37.92 20.76
C VAL A 7 14.39 -36.91 21.90
N SER A 8 15.62 -36.78 22.40
CA SER A 8 16.07 -35.86 23.44
C SER A 8 15.99 -34.41 22.98
N CYS A 9 15.65 -33.50 23.89
CA CYS A 9 15.82 -32.05 23.69
C CYS A 9 17.30 -31.73 23.45
N GLY A 10 17.60 -31.10 22.31
CA GLY A 10 18.86 -30.41 22.06
C GLY A 10 18.69 -28.94 22.38
N SER A 11 19.58 -28.40 23.21
CA SER A 11 19.74 -26.97 23.42
C SER A 11 20.65 -26.41 22.33
N ASP A 12 20.05 -25.96 21.24
CA ASP A 12 20.69 -25.04 20.30
C ASP A 12 19.71 -23.91 20.03
N ASN A 13 20.23 -22.68 19.97
CA ASN A 13 19.47 -21.47 19.65
C ASN A 13 19.08 -21.45 18.16
N ASP A 14 18.44 -22.51 17.68
CA ASP A 14 17.76 -22.50 16.40
C ASP A 14 16.51 -21.66 16.57
N VAL A 15 16.68 -20.36 16.35
CA VAL A 15 15.61 -19.50 15.87
C VAL A 15 15.08 -20.22 14.64
N VAL A 16 13.99 -20.96 14.79
CA VAL A 16 13.16 -21.41 13.68
C VAL A 16 12.85 -20.13 12.91
N LYS A 17 13.62 -19.88 11.85
CA LYS A 17 13.30 -18.85 10.88
C LYS A 17 11.95 -19.28 10.34
N VAL A 18 10.90 -18.60 10.80
CA VAL A 18 9.60 -18.72 10.17
C VAL A 18 9.83 -18.32 8.72
N ASP A 19 9.67 -19.26 7.80
CA ASP A 19 9.83 -19.00 6.38
C ASP A 19 8.90 -17.83 6.01
N ASN A 20 9.49 -16.79 5.44
CA ASN A 20 8.71 -15.65 4.96
C ASN A 20 7.81 -16.13 3.81
N PRO A 21 6.50 -15.86 3.81
CA PRO A 21 5.59 -16.40 2.79
C PRO A 21 5.89 -15.91 1.37
N PHE A 22 6.68 -14.84 1.23
CA PHE A 22 7.14 -14.35 -0.07
C PHE A 22 8.43 -14.98 -0.54
N ASP A 23 9.18 -15.70 0.30
CA ASP A 23 10.49 -16.21 -0.07
C ASP A 23 10.44 -17.72 -0.35
N PRO A 24 11.27 -18.23 -1.28
CA PRO A 24 11.39 -19.67 -1.50
C PRO A 24 11.87 -20.37 -0.23
N ALA A 25 11.47 -21.62 -0.05
CA ALA A 25 11.97 -22.46 1.04
C ALA A 25 13.51 -22.54 0.99
N SER A 26 14.13 -22.46 2.16
CA SER A 26 15.58 -22.28 2.35
C SER A 26 16.48 -23.35 1.69
N GLU A 27 15.93 -24.50 1.29
CA GLU A 27 16.67 -25.61 0.69
C GLU A 27 16.97 -25.47 -0.81
N LEU A 28 16.50 -24.40 -1.48
CA LEU A 28 16.46 -24.33 -2.95
C LEU A 28 17.22 -23.18 -3.62
N VAL A 29 18.12 -22.45 -2.96
CA VAL A 29 18.66 -21.21 -3.57
C VAL A 29 20.17 -20.99 -3.40
N ASP A 30 20.91 -21.09 -4.51
CA ASP A 30 22.33 -20.71 -4.62
C ASP A 30 22.55 -19.17 -4.58
N SER A 31 21.52 -18.37 -4.90
CA SER A 31 21.52 -16.92 -4.74
C SER A 31 20.11 -16.33 -4.72
N VAL A 32 19.74 -15.56 -3.70
CA VAL A 32 18.43 -14.90 -3.60
C VAL A 32 18.47 -13.52 -4.27
N LEU A 33 17.69 -13.33 -5.34
CA LEU A 33 17.55 -12.05 -6.04
C LEU A 33 16.27 -11.32 -5.60
N ARG A 34 16.36 -10.00 -5.36
CA ARG A 34 15.20 -9.13 -5.21
C ARG A 34 14.61 -8.79 -6.57
N ASN A 35 13.58 -9.50 -7.00
CA ASN A 35 12.93 -9.27 -8.30
C ASN A 35 11.39 -9.28 -8.25
N LYS A 36 10.77 -9.56 -7.11
CA LYS A 36 9.31 -9.58 -6.98
C LYS A 36 8.74 -8.17 -6.75
N ILE A 37 7.66 -7.86 -7.45
CA ILE A 37 6.83 -6.68 -7.23
C ILE A 37 5.57 -7.17 -6.54
N VAL A 38 5.26 -6.61 -5.37
CA VAL A 38 4.01 -6.86 -4.65
C VAL A 38 3.13 -5.65 -4.82
N VAL A 39 1.88 -5.86 -5.24
CA VAL A 39 0.88 -4.81 -5.41
C VAL A 39 -0.23 -5.04 -4.39
N ILE A 40 -0.60 -3.98 -3.68
CA ILE A 40 -1.74 -3.93 -2.77
C ILE A 40 -2.53 -2.65 -3.08
N SER A 41 -3.84 -2.65 -2.86
CA SER A 41 -4.75 -1.53 -3.17
C SER A 41 -5.82 -1.44 -2.09
N ASP A 42 -6.58 -0.34 -2.08
CA ASP A 42 -7.81 -0.19 -1.30
C ASP A 42 -7.56 -0.42 0.19
N LEU A 43 -6.56 0.28 0.74
CA LEU A 43 -6.20 0.15 2.14
C LEU A 43 -7.19 0.87 3.06
N HIS A 44 -7.81 1.96 2.59
CA HIS A 44 -8.90 2.65 3.29
C HIS A 44 -8.55 2.95 4.76
N LEU A 45 -7.42 3.63 4.97
CA LEU A 45 -6.95 4.05 6.29
C LEU A 45 -7.57 5.40 6.63
N GLY A 46 -8.55 5.38 7.53
CA GLY A 46 -9.27 6.59 7.95
C GLY A 46 -8.58 7.34 9.09
N ASN A 47 -8.94 8.62 9.23
CA ASN A 47 -8.48 9.48 10.33
C ASN A 47 -9.13 9.18 11.69
N ASP A 48 -10.14 8.30 11.71
CA ASP A 48 -10.86 7.87 12.89
C ASP A 48 -11.26 6.39 12.73
N LEU A 49 -10.83 5.56 13.68
CA LEU A 49 -11.07 4.11 13.65
C LEU A 49 -12.50 3.71 14.04
N THR A 50 -13.35 4.66 14.46
CA THR A 50 -14.76 4.37 14.74
C THR A 50 -15.59 4.18 13.47
N TYR A 51 -15.09 4.66 12.32
CA TYR A 51 -15.74 4.51 11.02
C TYR A 51 -14.82 4.11 9.87
N SER A 52 -13.50 3.98 10.03
CA SER A 52 -12.63 3.50 8.94
C SER A 52 -12.96 2.06 8.50
N GLU A 53 -12.87 1.78 7.21
CA GLU A 53 -13.29 0.49 6.62
C GLU A 53 -12.38 -0.68 7.04
N ASN A 54 -11.06 -0.44 7.13
CA ASN A 54 -10.06 -1.50 7.35
C ASN A 54 -9.85 -1.87 8.83
N VAL A 55 -10.58 -1.28 9.78
CA VAL A 55 -10.27 -1.39 11.23
C VAL A 55 -10.12 -2.84 11.72
N LYS A 56 -10.95 -3.76 11.19
CA LYS A 56 -10.90 -5.19 11.54
C LYS A 56 -9.70 -5.94 10.97
N HIS A 57 -9.04 -5.40 9.95
CA HIS A 57 -7.96 -6.03 9.21
C HIS A 57 -6.58 -5.38 9.44
N LEU A 58 -6.51 -4.30 10.23
CA LEU A 58 -5.25 -3.62 10.57
C LEU A 58 -4.16 -4.55 11.09
N ASN A 59 -4.49 -5.52 11.95
CA ASN A 59 -3.52 -6.50 12.44
C ASN A 59 -2.95 -7.39 11.32
N ARG A 60 -3.80 -7.78 10.36
CA ARG A 60 -3.37 -8.58 9.21
C ARG A 60 -2.57 -7.74 8.22
N LEU A 61 -2.95 -6.49 7.98
CA LEU A 61 -2.19 -5.55 7.17
C LEU A 61 -0.81 -5.30 7.77
N ASN A 62 -0.73 -5.07 9.08
CA ASN A 62 0.54 -4.93 9.80
C ASN A 62 1.42 -6.18 9.63
N GLN A 63 0.85 -7.37 9.80
CA GLN A 63 1.58 -8.62 9.57
C GLN A 63 2.10 -8.72 8.12
N PHE A 64 1.24 -8.49 7.14
CA PHE A 64 1.59 -8.51 5.72
C PHE A 64 2.73 -7.55 5.40
N LEU A 65 2.68 -6.31 5.88
CA LEU A 65 3.73 -5.32 5.64
C LEU A 65 5.05 -5.70 6.30
N ASN A 66 5.03 -6.34 7.47
CA ASN A 66 6.24 -6.88 8.09
C ASN A 66 6.81 -8.08 7.31
N GLU A 67 5.95 -8.95 6.78
CA GLU A 67 6.36 -10.01 5.86
C GLU A 67 6.98 -9.43 4.58
N VAL A 68 6.39 -8.38 4.00
CA VAL A 68 6.99 -7.64 2.86
C VAL A 68 8.35 -7.08 3.23
N ARG A 69 8.46 -6.34 4.35
CA ARG A 69 9.70 -5.72 4.82
C ARG A 69 10.82 -6.73 5.05
N ALA A 70 10.48 -7.89 5.60
CA ALA A 70 11.43 -8.95 5.93
C ALA A 70 11.83 -9.81 4.73
N SER A 71 11.06 -9.77 3.63
CA SER A 71 11.32 -10.60 2.45
C SER A 71 12.70 -10.31 1.87
N SER A 72 13.36 -11.37 1.40
CA SER A 72 14.63 -11.35 0.70
C SER A 72 14.47 -11.27 -0.83
N THR A 73 13.26 -11.54 -1.36
CA THR A 73 12.98 -11.58 -2.81
C THR A 73 12.14 -10.41 -3.34
N ILE A 74 11.47 -9.64 -2.48
CA ILE A 74 10.73 -8.45 -2.91
C ILE A 74 11.70 -7.31 -3.22
N LYS A 75 11.52 -6.67 -4.37
CA LYS A 75 12.20 -5.43 -4.76
C LYS A 75 11.33 -4.19 -4.61
N GLU A 76 10.01 -4.35 -4.70
CA GLU A 76 9.09 -3.23 -4.72
C GLU A 76 7.73 -3.59 -4.11
N LEU A 77 7.19 -2.65 -3.32
CA LEU A 77 5.81 -2.62 -2.85
C LEU A 77 5.10 -1.46 -3.56
N VAL A 78 4.05 -1.77 -4.32
CA VAL A 78 3.18 -0.78 -4.96
C VAL A 78 1.86 -0.71 -4.19
N ILE A 79 1.50 0.48 -3.72
CA ILE A 79 0.21 0.83 -3.12
C ILE A 79 -0.62 1.49 -4.22
N ALA A 80 -1.54 0.76 -4.81
CA ALA A 80 -2.26 1.07 -6.05
C ALA A 80 -3.59 1.81 -5.81
N GLY A 81 -3.58 2.83 -4.95
CA GLY A 81 -4.74 3.69 -4.69
C GLY A 81 -5.45 3.41 -3.38
N ASP A 82 -6.35 4.33 -3.08
CA ASP A 82 -7.23 4.37 -1.91
C ASP A 82 -6.52 3.98 -0.62
N MET A 83 -5.39 4.63 -0.38
CA MET A 83 -4.65 4.45 0.86
C MET A 83 -5.30 5.21 2.01
N PHE A 84 -5.74 6.44 1.75
CA PHE A 84 -6.38 7.33 2.70
C PHE A 84 -7.87 7.41 2.38
N ASP A 85 -8.68 7.72 3.39
CA ASP A 85 -10.14 7.78 3.26
C ASP A 85 -10.69 9.19 3.45
N GLU A 86 -10.37 10.11 2.55
CA GLU A 86 -10.98 11.44 2.60
C GLU A 86 -12.47 11.41 2.22
N TRP A 87 -12.87 10.41 1.43
CA TRP A 87 -14.24 10.24 0.93
C TRP A 87 -15.12 9.37 1.83
N TYR A 88 -14.53 8.60 2.75
CA TYR A 88 -15.26 7.71 3.67
C TYR A 88 -15.47 8.36 5.05
N ILE A 89 -16.10 9.54 5.05
CA ILE A 89 -16.39 10.31 6.27
C ILE A 89 -17.90 10.41 6.45
N PRO A 90 -18.45 10.13 7.65
CA PRO A 90 -19.88 10.26 7.89
C PRO A 90 -20.40 11.66 7.53
N THR A 91 -21.51 11.73 6.81
CA THR A 91 -22.05 12.98 6.21
C THR A 91 -22.37 14.10 7.21
N ARG A 92 -22.43 13.80 8.50
CA ARG A 92 -22.70 14.76 9.58
C ARG A 92 -21.45 15.11 10.40
N THR A 93 -20.29 14.61 10.01
CA THR A 93 -18.99 14.92 10.62
C THR A 93 -18.34 16.07 9.86
N ASN A 94 -17.74 17.02 10.58
CA ASN A 94 -16.89 18.03 9.96
C ASN A 94 -15.54 17.39 9.60
N THR A 95 -15.36 17.01 8.32
CA THR A 95 -14.17 16.31 7.80
C THR A 95 -12.85 16.83 8.33
N TYR A 96 -12.65 18.15 8.31
CA TYR A 96 -11.38 18.77 8.70
C TYR A 96 -11.41 19.36 10.11
N GLU A 97 -12.54 19.35 10.82
CA GLU A 97 -12.67 20.04 12.13
C GLU A 97 -12.20 21.51 12.07
N ASN A 98 -12.43 22.20 10.95
CA ASN A 98 -11.92 23.55 10.64
C ASN A 98 -10.38 23.67 10.56
N LYS A 99 -9.67 22.58 10.30
CA LYS A 99 -8.21 22.51 10.08
C LYS A 99 -7.87 22.30 8.60
N SER A 100 -6.59 22.07 8.29
CA SER A 100 -6.13 21.84 6.92
C SER A 100 -6.26 20.37 6.50
N GLN A 101 -6.14 20.10 5.20
CA GLN A 101 -6.02 18.74 4.67
C GLN A 101 -4.73 18.04 5.17
N SER A 102 -3.64 18.80 5.39
CA SER A 102 -2.43 18.25 6.01
C SER A 102 -2.67 17.79 7.44
N ASP A 103 -3.52 18.49 8.21
CA ASP A 103 -3.92 18.04 9.55
C ASP A 103 -4.74 16.75 9.49
N PHE A 104 -5.57 16.58 8.46
CA PHE A 104 -6.30 15.33 8.21
C PHE A 104 -5.33 14.16 8.01
N ILE A 105 -4.33 14.32 7.13
CA ILE A 105 -3.30 13.28 6.90
C ILE A 105 -2.56 12.95 8.19
N LEU A 106 -2.10 13.96 8.94
CA LEU A 106 -1.39 13.72 10.20
C LEU A 106 -2.26 12.99 11.23
N LYS A 107 -3.57 13.27 11.26
CA LYS A 107 -4.55 12.54 12.07
C LYS A 107 -4.69 11.08 11.61
N THR A 108 -4.76 10.83 10.29
CA THR A 108 -4.75 9.47 9.72
C THR A 108 -3.49 8.69 10.07
N VAL A 109 -2.32 9.33 9.97
CA VAL A 109 -1.05 8.72 10.37
C VAL A 109 -1.04 8.39 11.85
N ALA A 110 -1.53 9.30 12.70
CA ALA A 110 -1.62 9.06 14.15
C ALA A 110 -2.58 7.91 14.50
N ALA A 111 -3.75 7.84 13.86
CA ALA A 111 -4.73 6.78 14.08
C ALA A 111 -4.21 5.40 13.62
N ASN A 112 -3.43 5.37 12.54
CA ASN A 112 -2.91 4.14 11.93
C ASN A 112 -1.40 3.99 12.13
N LYS A 113 -0.86 4.51 13.25
CA LYS A 113 0.58 4.66 13.48
C LYS A 113 1.36 3.37 13.24
N VAL A 114 0.83 2.24 13.70
CA VAL A 114 1.49 0.92 13.53
C VAL A 114 1.73 0.57 12.06
N ILE A 115 0.82 0.96 11.16
CA ILE A 115 0.92 0.70 9.72
C ILE A 115 1.96 1.64 9.09
N PHE A 116 1.84 2.94 9.36
CA PHE A 116 2.77 3.94 8.82
C PHE A 116 4.19 3.77 9.33
N ASP A 117 4.38 3.32 10.58
CA ASP A 117 5.70 3.00 11.12
C ASP A 117 6.39 1.90 10.29
N VAL A 118 5.65 0.85 9.89
CA VAL A 118 6.19 -0.24 9.08
C VAL A 118 6.48 0.23 7.66
N ILE A 119 5.55 0.95 7.01
CA ILE A 119 5.76 1.48 5.65
C ILE A 119 6.98 2.41 5.61
N ASN A 120 7.08 3.37 6.52
CA ASN A 120 8.24 4.26 6.62
C ASN A 120 9.53 3.50 6.94
N GLY A 121 9.43 2.40 7.69
CA GLY A 121 10.52 1.46 7.88
C GLY A 121 10.99 0.80 6.57
N ILE A 122 10.06 0.34 5.73
CA ILE A 122 10.36 -0.24 4.41
C ILE A 122 11.10 0.79 3.54
N ILE A 123 10.59 2.03 3.48
CA ILE A 123 11.20 3.14 2.72
C ILE A 123 12.62 3.43 3.24
N SER A 124 12.77 3.56 4.56
CA SER A 124 14.04 3.93 5.21
C SER A 124 15.11 2.87 5.08
N ASP A 125 14.73 1.58 5.03
CA ASP A 125 15.66 0.47 4.84
C ASP A 125 16.31 0.48 3.43
N LYS A 126 15.69 1.16 2.45
CA LYS A 126 16.16 1.30 1.06
C LYS A 126 16.39 -0.01 0.29
N LYS A 127 15.87 -1.14 0.81
CA LYS A 127 15.96 -2.46 0.18
C LYS A 127 14.79 -2.75 -0.76
N ILE A 128 13.65 -2.12 -0.50
CA ILE A 128 12.39 -2.27 -1.24
C ILE A 128 11.94 -0.87 -1.61
N LYS A 129 11.73 -0.61 -2.91
CA LYS A 129 11.09 0.62 -3.38
C LYS A 129 9.63 0.61 -2.93
N VAL A 130 9.13 1.71 -2.39
CA VAL A 130 7.69 1.85 -2.14
C VAL A 130 7.16 2.87 -3.14
N THR A 131 6.16 2.46 -3.90
CA THR A 131 5.48 3.30 -4.88
C THR A 131 4.03 3.49 -4.47
N TYR A 132 3.55 4.72 -4.47
CA TYR A 132 2.17 5.09 -4.20
C TYR A 132 1.53 5.65 -5.48
N ILE A 133 0.32 5.18 -5.79
CA ILE A 133 -0.52 5.67 -6.87
C ILE A 133 -1.79 6.22 -6.22
N PRO A 134 -2.27 7.43 -6.59
CA PRO A 134 -3.52 7.96 -6.04
C PRO A 134 -4.73 7.15 -6.54
N GLY A 135 -5.68 6.87 -5.65
CA GLY A 135 -7.02 6.37 -5.98
C GLY A 135 -8.09 7.46 -5.85
N ASN A 136 -9.37 7.11 -6.03
CA ASN A 136 -10.43 8.11 -5.96
C ASN A 136 -10.63 8.70 -4.56
N HIS A 137 -10.34 7.95 -3.49
CA HIS A 137 -10.43 8.44 -2.11
C HIS A 137 -9.28 9.40 -1.74
N ASP A 138 -8.25 9.46 -2.59
CA ASP A 138 -7.03 10.22 -2.35
C ASP A 138 -6.87 11.46 -3.25
N MET A 139 -7.80 11.70 -4.18
CA MET A 139 -7.58 12.62 -5.30
C MET A 139 -7.29 14.07 -4.90
N GLY A 140 -7.76 14.48 -3.71
CA GLY A 140 -7.52 15.81 -3.17
C GLY A 140 -6.09 16.03 -2.67
N PHE A 141 -5.33 14.96 -2.37
CA PHE A 141 -4.04 15.08 -1.71
C PHE A 141 -2.92 15.48 -2.67
N THR A 142 -2.20 16.53 -2.31
CA THR A 142 -0.99 16.98 -3.00
C THR A 142 0.20 16.04 -2.72
N PRO A 143 1.27 16.09 -3.53
CA PRO A 143 2.49 15.36 -3.24
C PRO A 143 3.06 15.65 -1.85
N GLU A 144 3.04 16.90 -1.42
CA GLU A 144 3.53 17.32 -0.11
C GLU A 144 2.71 16.70 1.03
N SER A 145 1.39 16.54 0.82
CA SER A 145 0.52 15.89 1.81
C SER A 145 0.89 14.41 1.99
N ILE A 146 1.20 13.71 0.90
CA ILE A 146 1.66 12.31 0.98
C ILE A 146 3.05 12.21 1.60
N ASP A 147 3.95 13.16 1.34
CA ASP A 147 5.29 13.18 1.94
C ASP A 147 5.26 13.37 3.47
N LEU A 148 4.22 14.02 4.02
CA LEU A 148 3.99 14.08 5.47
C LEU A 148 3.72 12.70 6.06
N ALA A 149 3.08 11.80 5.31
CA ALA A 149 2.72 10.46 5.77
C ALA A 149 3.82 9.43 5.49
N MET A 150 4.46 9.54 4.32
CA MET A 150 5.39 8.55 3.76
C MET A 150 6.60 9.23 3.12
N SER A 151 7.43 9.88 3.93
CA SER A 151 8.59 10.63 3.42
C SER A 151 9.55 9.72 2.62
N GLY A 152 9.80 10.09 1.36
CA GLY A 152 10.68 9.33 0.46
C GLY A 152 9.99 8.24 -0.36
N VAL A 153 8.65 8.13 -0.31
CA VAL A 153 7.88 7.28 -1.21
C VAL A 153 8.00 7.76 -2.66
N ASN A 154 8.02 6.83 -3.61
CA ASN A 154 7.88 7.17 -5.03
C ASN A 154 6.40 7.43 -5.33
N GLN A 155 6.00 8.67 -5.62
CA GLN A 155 4.61 8.99 -5.97
C GLN A 155 4.43 8.93 -7.49
N ALA A 156 3.72 7.92 -7.98
CA ALA A 156 3.40 7.75 -9.39
C ALA A 156 2.09 8.48 -9.70
N ARG A 157 2.23 9.72 -10.16
CA ARG A 157 1.13 10.57 -10.59
C ARG A 157 1.26 10.90 -12.07
N ASP A 158 0.13 11.11 -12.72
CA ASP A 158 0.10 11.59 -14.09
C ASP A 158 0.66 13.02 -14.17
N LYS A 159 1.17 13.38 -15.35
CA LYS A 159 1.73 14.72 -15.55
C LYS A 159 0.63 15.77 -15.34
N GLU A 160 0.91 16.74 -14.46
CA GLU A 160 0.00 17.86 -14.13
C GLU A 160 -1.31 17.44 -13.45
N GLU A 161 -1.46 16.18 -13.01
CA GLU A 161 -2.66 15.66 -12.35
C GLU A 161 -2.31 15.05 -10.99
N ASN A 162 -2.94 15.53 -9.91
CA ASN A 162 -2.71 14.97 -8.58
C ASN A 162 -3.56 13.71 -8.35
N GLY A 163 -4.79 13.67 -8.84
CA GLY A 163 -5.73 12.59 -8.51
C GLY A 163 -5.61 11.33 -9.36
N LEU A 164 -4.69 11.29 -10.32
CA LEU A 164 -4.52 10.19 -11.27
C LEU A 164 -3.07 9.73 -11.33
N GLY A 165 -2.86 8.47 -11.68
CA GLY A 165 -1.53 7.93 -11.90
C GLY A 165 -1.53 6.62 -12.66
N THR A 166 -0.70 6.54 -13.68
CA THR A 166 -0.29 5.29 -14.32
C THR A 166 1.16 4.97 -13.97
N TYR A 167 1.40 3.86 -13.26
CA TYR A 167 2.75 3.42 -12.92
C TYR A 167 3.19 2.25 -13.79
N ASN A 168 4.39 2.36 -14.37
CA ASN A 168 5.05 1.28 -15.09
C ASN A 168 6.32 0.88 -14.33
N PRO A 169 6.40 -0.31 -13.72
CA PRO A 169 7.54 -0.71 -12.92
C PRO A 169 8.86 -0.73 -13.71
N ASP A 170 9.96 -0.43 -13.02
CA ASP A 170 11.29 -0.37 -13.64
C ASP A 170 11.66 -1.70 -14.32
N ASN A 171 12.00 -1.63 -15.61
CA ASN A 171 12.30 -2.75 -16.52
C ASN A 171 11.09 -3.60 -16.96
N TYR A 172 9.86 -3.16 -16.68
CA TYR A 172 8.63 -3.83 -17.12
C TYR A 172 7.65 -2.82 -17.75
N PRO A 173 8.03 -2.13 -18.85
CA PRO A 173 7.20 -1.10 -19.49
C PRO A 173 5.88 -1.62 -20.06
N GLU A 174 5.73 -2.93 -20.22
CA GLU A 174 4.49 -3.60 -20.64
C GLU A 174 3.44 -3.74 -19.54
N ILE A 175 3.81 -3.47 -18.28
CA ILE A 175 2.89 -3.52 -17.13
C ILE A 175 2.51 -2.10 -16.75
N ALA A 176 1.21 -1.79 -16.85
CA ALA A 176 0.63 -0.58 -16.29
C ALA A 176 -0.17 -0.94 -15.02
N ILE A 177 0.10 -0.22 -13.93
CA ILE A 177 -0.64 -0.32 -12.67
C ILE A 177 -1.37 1.02 -12.47
N GLU A 178 -2.68 0.94 -12.28
CA GLU A 178 -3.57 2.07 -12.04
C GLU A 178 -4.59 1.66 -10.98
N HIS A 179 -5.13 2.61 -10.22
CA HIS A 179 -6.27 2.34 -9.34
C HIS A 179 -7.55 2.04 -10.15
N GLY A 180 -7.69 2.67 -11.32
CA GLY A 180 -8.74 2.36 -12.31
C GLY A 180 -9.93 3.32 -12.32
N HIS A 181 -10.07 4.21 -11.32
CA HIS A 181 -11.16 5.19 -11.22
C HIS A 181 -11.21 6.19 -12.38
N ARG A 182 -10.12 6.38 -13.12
CA ARG A 182 -10.11 7.14 -14.39
C ARG A 182 -11.11 6.64 -15.43
N TYR A 183 -11.57 5.40 -15.33
CA TYR A 183 -12.53 4.82 -16.27
C TYR A 183 -13.94 4.75 -15.68
N ASP A 184 -14.12 5.14 -14.42
CA ASP A 184 -15.41 5.14 -13.75
C ASP A 184 -16.21 6.40 -14.08
N PHE A 185 -17.54 6.27 -14.17
CA PHE A 185 -18.39 7.41 -14.51
C PHE A 185 -18.58 8.39 -13.33
N PHE A 186 -18.65 7.88 -12.10
CA PHE A 186 -18.95 8.68 -10.91
C PHE A 186 -17.68 9.23 -10.25
N CYS A 187 -16.58 8.48 -10.35
CA CYS A 187 -15.33 8.76 -9.65
C CYS A 187 -14.22 9.31 -10.55
N ASN A 188 -14.44 9.44 -11.87
CA ASN A 188 -13.47 10.08 -12.73
C ASN A 188 -13.53 11.62 -12.62
N ILE A 189 -12.46 12.22 -12.10
CA ILE A 189 -12.28 13.68 -11.97
C ILE A 189 -11.36 14.26 -13.08
N ALA A 190 -11.13 13.51 -14.16
CA ALA A 190 -10.44 14.07 -15.33
C ALA A 190 -11.13 15.37 -15.77
N LYS A 191 -10.31 16.36 -16.12
CA LYS A 191 -10.69 17.77 -16.34
C LYS A 191 -11.84 17.99 -17.34
N ASP A 192 -12.15 16.97 -18.14
CA ASP A 192 -13.19 16.93 -19.18
C ASP A 192 -14.24 15.81 -18.98
N GLY A 193 -14.29 15.16 -17.81
CA GLY A 193 -15.10 13.95 -17.57
C GLY A 193 -14.39 12.67 -18.02
N ALA A 194 -15.15 11.58 -18.24
CA ALA A 194 -14.63 10.32 -18.80
C ALA A 194 -13.65 10.58 -19.97
N ASP A 195 -12.43 10.01 -19.93
CA ASP A 195 -11.40 10.27 -20.94
C ASP A 195 -12.02 10.11 -22.35
N PRO A 196 -12.05 11.19 -23.17
CA PRO A 196 -12.72 11.17 -24.46
C PRO A 196 -12.08 10.21 -25.47
N ASN A 197 -10.87 9.72 -25.18
CA ASN A 197 -10.18 8.72 -25.98
C ASN A 197 -10.55 7.27 -25.62
N VAL A 198 -11.30 7.07 -24.53
CA VAL A 198 -11.81 5.75 -24.13
C VAL A 198 -13.09 5.48 -24.92
N LYS A 199 -12.97 4.66 -25.97
CA LYS A 199 -14.13 4.16 -26.73
C LYS A 199 -15.01 3.29 -25.82
N GLY A 200 -16.20 3.78 -25.45
CA GLY A 200 -17.21 3.02 -24.70
C GLY A 200 -17.85 3.74 -23.51
N THR A 201 -17.46 4.98 -23.20
CA THR A 201 -17.97 5.74 -22.03
C THR A 201 -19.10 6.73 -22.36
N THR A 202 -19.56 6.80 -23.61
CA THR A 202 -20.72 7.62 -24.02
C THR A 202 -22.01 6.80 -23.92
N PHE A 203 -22.97 7.22 -23.08
CA PHE A 203 -24.29 6.60 -23.01
C PHE A 203 -25.24 7.09 -24.12
N ALA A 204 -26.19 6.21 -24.45
CA ALA A 204 -27.39 6.43 -25.25
C ALA A 204 -28.42 7.34 -24.55
#